data_AF-A0A820CZS1-F1
#
_entry.id   AF-A0A820CZS1-F1
#
_cell.length_a   1.000
_cell.length_b   1.000
_cell.length_c   1.000
_cell.angle_alpha   90.00
_cell.angle_beta   90.00
_cell.angle_gamma   90.00
#
_symmetry.space_group_name_H-M   'P 1'
#
loop_
_entity.id
_entity.type
_entity.pdbx_description
1 polymer ?
#
loop_
_entity_poly.entity_id
_entity_poly.type
_entity_poly.pdbx_seq_one_letter_code
_entity_poly.pdbx_strand_id
1 'polypeptide(L)'
;DNNFLLHLDVSWCSIRLTGTKALAKAIGDNNKLISLDLSYNSFTNDTIESITSSLTRNMSLCELNLHGNQFICRYDAMVKENPSLLITGKDSQIYKMIVSAATNQSLKIFRLGRNHIDTRCVMIMLESLSQMNNITLEELDLTGLTISAKQTSKIDSLFLNNSKLKCYVGPVRQTVEHFTNYLLNLIHIYCEENAIALSDIFNPHEGARTPTSIITYEQFRNGLRKAKIPFPIAHIDDIMKYLGRDNEPGQISLRSINIG
;
A
#
# COMPACT_ATOMS: atom_id res chain seq x y z
N ASP A 1 -9.94 -10.83 21.40
CA ASP A 1 -10.76 -10.29 20.31
C ASP A 1 -10.68 -8.78 20.27
N ASN A 2 -10.32 -8.22 19.10
CA ASN A 2 -10.41 -6.79 18.85
C ASN A 2 -11.61 -6.55 17.93
N ASN A 3 -12.67 -5.94 18.45
CA ASN A 3 -13.95 -5.79 17.76
C ASN A 3 -14.14 -4.41 17.10
N PHE A 4 -13.14 -3.53 17.18
CA PHE A 4 -13.27 -2.13 16.76
C PHE A 4 -12.23 -1.69 15.73
N LEU A 5 -11.10 -2.39 15.60
CA LEU A 5 -10.04 -2.00 14.68
C LEU A 5 -10.46 -2.24 13.22
N LEU A 6 -10.67 -1.15 12.49
CA LEU A 6 -11.06 -1.16 11.06
C LEU A 6 -9.86 -0.95 10.13
N HIS A 7 -8.84 -0.24 10.59
CA HIS A 7 -7.65 0.11 9.82
C HIS A 7 -6.40 -0.22 10.63
N LEU A 8 -5.45 -0.91 10.01
CA LEU A 8 -4.17 -1.24 10.65
C LEU A 8 -3.04 -0.99 9.67
N ASP A 9 -2.14 -0.08 10.03
CA ASP A 9 -0.86 0.12 9.35
C ASP A 9 0.25 -0.49 10.22
N VAL A 10 0.90 -1.51 9.68
CA VAL A 10 2.11 -2.11 10.25
C VAL A 10 3.20 -2.20 9.17
N SER A 11 3.20 -1.25 8.24
CA SER A 11 4.26 -1.11 7.25
C SER A 11 5.61 -0.84 7.93
N TRP A 12 6.69 -1.30 7.30
CA TRP A 12 8.06 -1.12 7.83
C TRP A 12 8.34 -1.70 9.24
N CYS A 13 7.46 -2.55 9.78
CA CYS A 13 7.64 -3.13 11.12
C CYS A 13 8.62 -4.32 11.17
N SER A 14 9.24 -4.71 10.05
CA SER A 14 10.16 -5.86 9.98
C SER A 14 9.58 -7.15 10.57
N ILE A 15 8.30 -7.39 10.30
CA ILE A 15 7.51 -8.50 10.87
C ILE A 15 8.14 -9.88 10.61
N ARG A 16 8.76 -10.08 9.43
CA ARG A 16 9.45 -11.31 9.00
C ARG A 16 8.56 -12.57 9.08
N LEU A 17 9.13 -13.74 8.74
CA LEU A 17 8.39 -15.00 8.55
C LEU A 17 7.51 -15.43 9.74
N THR A 18 8.03 -15.39 10.96
CA THR A 18 7.30 -15.83 12.17
C THR A 18 6.12 -14.92 12.46
N GLY A 19 6.31 -13.60 12.35
CA GLY A 19 5.24 -12.62 12.48
C GLY A 19 4.18 -12.79 11.39
N THR A 20 4.59 -13.09 10.15
CA THR A 20 3.63 -13.28 9.05
C THR A 20 2.68 -14.45 9.27
N LYS A 21 3.15 -15.58 9.83
CA LYS A 21 2.26 -16.72 10.12
C LYS A 21 1.20 -16.36 11.16
N ALA A 22 1.58 -15.64 12.22
CA ALA A 22 0.66 -15.17 13.23
C ALA A 22 -0.35 -14.16 12.66
N LEU A 23 0.12 -13.22 11.83
CA LEU A 23 -0.75 -12.25 11.14
C LEU A 23 -1.68 -12.91 10.15
N ALA A 24 -1.22 -13.86 9.33
CA ALA A 24 -2.07 -14.58 8.39
C ALA A 24 -3.20 -15.34 9.11
N LYS A 25 -2.90 -15.95 10.26
CA LYS A 25 -3.94 -16.54 11.10
C LYS A 25 -4.92 -15.47 11.57
N ALA A 26 -4.42 -14.37 12.13
CA ALA A 26 -5.25 -13.27 12.62
C ALA A 26 -6.11 -12.64 11.51
N ILE A 27 -5.56 -12.40 10.32
CA ILE A 27 -6.27 -11.86 9.15
C ILE A 27 -7.41 -12.79 8.76
N GLY A 28 -7.14 -14.08 8.59
CA GLY A 28 -8.19 -15.00 8.14
C GLY A 28 -9.28 -15.27 9.17
N ASP A 29 -9.02 -15.02 10.46
CA ASP A 29 -10.00 -15.15 11.54
C ASP A 29 -10.71 -13.80 11.85
N ASN A 30 -10.20 -12.67 11.34
CA ASN A 30 -10.75 -11.34 11.58
C ASN A 30 -11.92 -11.04 10.63
N ASN A 31 -13.00 -10.47 11.17
CA ASN A 31 -14.21 -10.12 10.42
C ASN A 31 -14.61 -8.63 10.51
N LYS A 32 -13.71 -7.77 10.98
CA LYS A 32 -13.92 -6.32 11.16
C LYS A 32 -12.93 -5.45 10.40
N LEU A 33 -11.69 -5.90 10.25
CA LEU A 33 -10.64 -5.14 9.60
C LEU A 33 -11.01 -4.92 8.13
N ILE A 34 -10.97 -3.66 7.72
CA ILE A 34 -11.34 -3.16 6.40
C ILE A 34 -10.10 -2.85 5.57
N SER A 35 -9.07 -2.25 6.17
CA SER A 35 -7.81 -1.91 5.49
C SER A 35 -6.60 -2.35 6.31
N LEU A 36 -5.62 -2.94 5.61
CA LEU A 36 -4.39 -3.45 6.19
C LEU A 36 -3.18 -3.08 5.32
N ASP A 37 -2.26 -2.31 5.88
CA ASP A 37 -0.96 -2.04 5.27
C ASP A 37 0.14 -2.91 5.89
N LEU A 38 0.73 -3.77 5.05
CA LEU A 38 1.83 -4.69 5.34
C LEU A 38 3.04 -4.42 4.43
N SER A 39 3.11 -3.24 3.81
CA SER A 39 4.18 -2.90 2.89
C SER A 39 5.55 -2.86 3.60
N TYR A 40 6.61 -3.17 2.86
CA TYR A 40 8.01 -3.10 3.33
C TYR A 40 8.31 -3.90 4.61
N ASN A 41 7.73 -5.09 4.78
CA ASN A 41 7.97 -5.97 5.92
C ASN A 41 8.97 -7.10 5.66
N SER A 42 9.67 -7.06 4.52
CA SER A 42 10.64 -8.07 4.09
C SER A 42 10.04 -9.47 3.97
N PHE A 43 8.77 -9.57 3.55
CA PHE A 43 8.13 -10.87 3.30
C PHE A 43 8.73 -11.55 2.08
N THR A 44 9.04 -12.83 2.20
CA THR A 44 9.60 -13.68 1.14
C THR A 44 8.55 -14.66 0.63
N ASN A 45 8.90 -15.45 -0.39
CA ASN A 45 7.99 -16.47 -0.95
C ASN A 45 7.47 -17.46 0.11
N ASP A 46 8.26 -17.75 1.16
CA ASP A 46 7.86 -18.66 2.25
C ASP A 46 6.61 -18.21 3.02
N THR A 47 6.24 -16.93 2.91
CA THR A 47 5.06 -16.36 3.56
C THR A 47 3.79 -16.38 2.68
N ILE A 48 3.94 -16.56 1.36
CA ILE A 48 2.85 -16.35 0.40
C ILE A 48 1.71 -17.33 0.64
N GLU A 49 2.00 -18.59 0.95
CA GLU A 49 0.97 -19.59 1.24
C GLU A 49 0.13 -19.20 2.46
N SER A 50 0.76 -18.65 3.49
CA SER A 50 0.06 -18.19 4.70
C SER A 50 -0.87 -17.02 4.38
N ILE A 51 -0.36 -16.01 3.65
CA ILE A 51 -1.15 -14.85 3.21
C ILE A 51 -2.31 -15.31 2.33
N THR A 52 -2.05 -16.17 1.34
CA THR A 52 -3.06 -16.68 0.41
C THR A 52 -4.16 -17.42 1.15
N SER A 53 -3.80 -18.30 2.10
CA SER A 53 -4.75 -19.03 2.94
C SER A 53 -5.55 -18.13 3.89
N SER A 54 -5.01 -16.95 4.24
CA SER A 54 -5.76 -15.96 5.01
C SER A 54 -6.81 -15.24 4.14
N LEU A 55 -6.46 -14.91 2.90
CA LEU A 55 -7.36 -14.26 1.94
C LEU A 55 -8.53 -15.16 1.52
N THR A 56 -8.36 -16.48 1.45
CA THR A 56 -9.47 -17.38 1.13
C THR A 56 -10.52 -17.48 2.24
N ARG A 57 -10.16 -17.12 3.49
CA ARG A 57 -11.03 -17.20 4.67
C ARG A 57 -11.58 -15.83 5.08
N ASN A 58 -10.84 -14.76 4.84
CA ASN A 58 -11.23 -13.41 5.24
C ASN A 58 -12.36 -12.89 4.33
N MET A 59 -13.40 -12.33 4.96
CA MET A 59 -14.60 -11.81 4.29
C MET A 59 -14.91 -10.35 4.67
N SER A 60 -13.97 -9.65 5.31
CA SER A 60 -14.16 -8.26 5.77
C SER A 60 -13.16 -7.28 5.16
N LEU A 61 -11.96 -7.76 4.83
CA LEU A 61 -10.88 -6.92 4.35
C LEU A 61 -11.19 -6.44 2.93
N CYS A 62 -11.24 -5.13 2.77
CA CYS A 62 -11.49 -4.44 1.51
C CYS A 62 -10.19 -3.95 0.86
N GLU A 63 -9.13 -3.72 1.64
CA GLU A 63 -7.86 -3.23 1.15
C GLU A 63 -6.68 -3.95 1.81
N LEU A 64 -5.75 -4.42 0.97
CA LEU A 64 -4.50 -5.04 1.42
C LEU A 64 -3.32 -4.48 0.62
N ASN A 65 -2.34 -3.92 1.34
CA ASN A 65 -1.09 -3.45 0.76
C ASN A 65 0.09 -4.36 1.14
N LEU A 66 0.71 -4.99 0.15
CA LEU A 66 1.91 -5.82 0.26
C LEU A 66 3.09 -5.26 -0.56
N HIS A 67 3.03 -3.98 -0.89
CA HIS A 67 4.04 -3.31 -1.70
C HIS A 67 5.44 -3.38 -1.07
N GLY A 68 6.48 -3.44 -1.88
CA GLY A 68 7.86 -3.31 -1.38
C GLY A 68 8.33 -4.45 -0.48
N ASN A 69 7.74 -5.63 -0.60
CA ASN A 69 8.23 -6.86 0.02
C ASN A 69 9.27 -7.56 -0.88
N GLN A 70 9.70 -8.76 -0.49
CA GLN A 70 10.73 -9.55 -1.18
C GLN A 70 10.13 -10.77 -1.90
N PHE A 71 8.91 -10.65 -2.41
CA PHE A 71 8.32 -11.71 -3.24
C PHE A 71 9.04 -11.79 -4.59
N ILE A 72 9.38 -13.01 -5.02
CA ILE A 72 10.14 -13.24 -6.24
C ILE A 72 9.34 -14.15 -7.17
N CYS A 73 9.07 -13.69 -8.40
CA CYS A 73 8.62 -14.54 -9.52
C CYS A 73 9.59 -14.38 -10.67
N ARG A 74 10.27 -15.47 -11.04
CA ARG A 74 11.15 -15.49 -12.20
C ARG A 74 10.79 -16.68 -13.08
N TYR A 75 10.12 -16.39 -14.20
CA TYR A 75 9.67 -17.40 -15.15
C TYR A 75 10.82 -18.27 -15.65
N ASP A 76 11.96 -17.67 -16.00
CA ASP A 76 13.12 -18.41 -16.49
C ASP A 76 13.74 -19.34 -15.44
N ALA A 77 13.75 -18.92 -14.17
CA ALA A 77 14.23 -19.75 -13.08
C ALA A 77 13.29 -20.94 -12.86
N MET A 78 11.97 -20.70 -12.87
CA MET A 78 10.97 -21.76 -12.73
C MET A 78 11.13 -22.83 -13.83
N VAL A 79 11.23 -22.40 -15.10
CA VAL A 79 11.40 -23.32 -16.24
C VAL A 79 12.71 -24.10 -16.13
N LYS A 80 13.79 -23.46 -15.68
CA LYS A 80 15.09 -24.13 -15.50
C LYS A 80 15.08 -25.17 -14.38
N GLU A 81 14.37 -24.92 -13.29
CA GLU A 81 14.25 -25.85 -12.16
C GLU A 81 13.41 -27.08 -12.51
N ASN A 82 12.41 -26.93 -13.38
CA ASN A 82 11.49 -28.03 -13.73
C ASN A 82 11.23 -28.12 -15.25
N PRO A 83 12.25 -28.44 -16.07
CA PRO A 83 12.16 -28.37 -17.53
C PRO A 83 11.23 -29.42 -18.16
N SER A 84 10.91 -30.49 -17.42
CA SER A 84 10.01 -31.57 -17.86
C SER A 84 8.54 -31.31 -17.57
N LEU A 85 8.22 -30.28 -16.78
CA LEU A 85 6.85 -29.87 -16.46
C LEU A 85 6.43 -28.73 -17.39
N LEU A 86 5.18 -28.76 -17.87
CA LEU A 86 4.58 -27.63 -18.58
C LEU A 86 4.33 -26.50 -17.58
N ILE A 87 5.37 -25.75 -17.22
CA ILE A 87 5.24 -24.59 -16.34
C ILE A 87 4.59 -23.47 -17.13
N THR A 88 3.39 -23.08 -16.72
CA THR A 88 2.62 -22.05 -17.42
C THR A 88 2.74 -20.68 -16.75
N GLY A 89 3.61 -20.54 -15.74
CA GLY A 89 3.69 -19.39 -14.83
C GLY A 89 2.53 -19.34 -13.81
N LYS A 90 1.39 -20.00 -14.12
CA LYS A 90 0.24 -20.18 -13.21
C LYS A 90 0.57 -21.03 -11.99
N ASP A 91 1.65 -21.81 -12.05
CA ASP A 91 2.12 -22.62 -10.92
C ASP A 91 2.78 -21.80 -9.80
N SER A 92 3.14 -20.54 -10.09
CA SER A 92 3.76 -19.62 -9.13
C SER A 92 2.84 -19.34 -7.94
N GLN A 93 3.43 -19.31 -6.73
CA GLN A 93 2.71 -18.92 -5.52
C GLN A 93 2.13 -17.51 -5.62
N ILE A 94 2.84 -16.59 -6.29
CA ILE A 94 2.39 -15.21 -6.50
C ILE A 94 1.16 -15.18 -7.41
N TYR A 95 1.12 -16.02 -8.44
CA TYR A 95 -0.08 -16.15 -9.29
C TYR A 95 -1.28 -16.60 -8.47
N LYS A 96 -1.12 -17.62 -7.63
CA LYS A 96 -2.18 -18.13 -6.75
C LYS A 96 -2.68 -17.06 -5.77
N MET A 97 -1.77 -16.26 -5.20
CA MET A 97 -2.12 -15.15 -4.32
C MET A 97 -2.93 -14.07 -5.04
N ILE A 98 -2.50 -13.67 -6.24
CA ILE A 98 -3.22 -12.67 -7.06
C ILE A 98 -4.61 -13.18 -7.45
N VAL A 99 -4.73 -14.44 -7.88
CA VAL A 99 -6.04 -15.04 -8.21
C VAL A 99 -6.94 -15.10 -6.98
N SER A 100 -6.40 -15.49 -5.81
CA SER A 100 -7.14 -15.50 -4.56
C SER A 100 -7.60 -14.10 -4.14
N ALA A 101 -6.78 -13.07 -4.34
CA ALA A 101 -7.16 -11.69 -4.10
C ALA A 101 -8.23 -11.22 -5.11
N ALA A 102 -8.09 -11.60 -6.38
CA ALA A 102 -8.98 -11.20 -7.47
C ALA A 102 -10.41 -11.76 -7.34
N THR A 103 -10.56 -12.92 -6.71
CA THR A 103 -11.84 -13.62 -6.52
C THR A 103 -12.38 -13.55 -5.09
N ASN A 104 -11.67 -12.90 -4.17
CA ASN A 104 -12.13 -12.70 -2.80
C ASN A 104 -13.35 -11.77 -2.78
N GLN A 105 -14.40 -12.12 -2.04
CA GLN A 105 -15.68 -11.41 -2.11
C GLN A 105 -15.67 -10.03 -1.43
N SER A 106 -14.77 -9.77 -0.49
CA SER A 106 -14.66 -8.48 0.21
C SER A 106 -13.55 -7.58 -0.34
N LEU A 107 -12.44 -8.16 -0.78
CA LEU A 107 -11.25 -7.42 -1.18
C LEU A 107 -11.48 -6.64 -2.48
N LYS A 108 -11.31 -5.33 -2.40
CA LYS A 108 -11.51 -4.38 -3.50
C LYS A 108 -10.20 -3.85 -4.05
N ILE A 109 -9.22 -3.65 -3.17
CA ILE A 109 -7.92 -3.05 -3.52
C ILE A 109 -6.81 -3.99 -3.06
N PHE A 110 -5.95 -4.38 -4.00
CA PHE A 110 -4.78 -5.20 -3.71
C PHE A 110 -3.52 -4.58 -4.30
N ARG A 111 -2.53 -4.28 -3.46
CA ARG A 111 -1.25 -3.70 -3.91
C ARG A 111 -0.11 -4.67 -3.71
N LEU A 112 0.60 -4.99 -4.79
CA LEU A 112 1.73 -5.91 -4.83
C LEU A 112 2.96 -5.30 -5.54
N GLY A 113 2.90 -4.01 -5.85
CA GLY A 113 3.99 -3.27 -6.46
C GLY A 113 5.33 -3.37 -5.71
N ARG A 114 6.41 -2.97 -6.38
CA ARG A 114 7.81 -3.02 -5.85
C ARG A 114 8.25 -4.36 -5.25
N ASN A 115 7.65 -5.46 -5.68
CA ASN A 115 8.20 -6.81 -5.46
C ASN A 115 9.09 -7.21 -6.66
N HIS A 116 9.75 -8.37 -6.57
CA HIS A 116 10.68 -8.86 -7.60
C HIS A 116 10.00 -9.83 -8.56
N ILE A 117 8.98 -9.33 -9.27
CA ILE A 117 8.17 -10.11 -10.21
C ILE A 117 8.62 -9.75 -11.63
N ASP A 118 9.13 -10.72 -12.37
CA ASP A 118 9.55 -10.48 -13.75
C ASP A 118 8.35 -10.20 -14.66
N THR A 119 8.62 -9.58 -15.80
CA THR A 119 7.56 -9.13 -16.69
C THR A 119 6.77 -10.28 -17.31
N ARG A 120 7.37 -11.46 -17.49
CA ARG A 120 6.68 -12.62 -18.07
C ARG A 120 5.63 -13.14 -17.08
N CYS A 121 6.00 -13.28 -15.81
CA CYS A 121 5.07 -13.59 -14.73
C CYS A 121 3.89 -12.62 -14.71
N VAL A 122 4.14 -11.31 -14.75
CA VAL A 122 3.09 -10.28 -14.75
C VAL A 122 2.15 -10.44 -15.94
N MET A 123 2.67 -10.59 -17.16
CA MET A 123 1.85 -10.74 -18.36
C MET A 123 0.96 -11.99 -18.28
N ILE A 124 1.50 -13.13 -17.85
CA ILE A 124 0.75 -14.39 -17.67
C ILE A 124 -0.39 -14.21 -16.66
N MET A 125 -0.11 -13.55 -15.53
CA MET A 125 -1.11 -13.27 -14.49
C MET A 125 -2.23 -12.41 -15.06
N LEU A 126 -1.90 -11.29 -15.71
CA LEU A 126 -2.88 -10.34 -16.23
C LEU A 126 -3.69 -10.89 -17.41
N GLU A 127 -3.06 -11.64 -18.32
CA GLU A 127 -3.77 -12.35 -19.41
C GLU A 127 -4.74 -13.41 -18.87
N SER A 128 -4.41 -14.04 -17.74
CA SER A 128 -5.32 -14.98 -17.08
C SER A 128 -6.50 -14.25 -16.44
N LEU A 129 -6.23 -13.16 -15.70
CA LEU A 129 -7.28 -12.35 -15.08
C LEU A 129 -8.24 -11.76 -16.14
N SER A 130 -7.74 -11.31 -17.29
CA SER A 130 -8.62 -10.73 -18.33
C SER A 130 -9.63 -11.72 -18.92
N GLN A 131 -9.45 -13.03 -18.70
CA GLN A 131 -10.35 -14.09 -19.17
C GLN A 131 -11.32 -14.56 -18.08
N MET A 132 -11.15 -14.13 -16.83
CA MET A 132 -11.98 -14.54 -15.70
C MET A 132 -13.27 -13.71 -15.63
N ASN A 133 -14.39 -14.36 -15.36
CA ASN A 133 -15.71 -13.73 -15.24
C ASN A 133 -16.18 -13.54 -13.79
N ASN A 134 -15.41 -14.05 -12.82
CA ASN A 134 -15.73 -14.04 -11.40
C ASN A 134 -14.82 -13.08 -10.60
N ILE A 135 -14.18 -12.11 -11.26
CA ILE A 135 -13.36 -11.10 -10.60
C ILE A 135 -14.27 -10.15 -9.82
N THR A 136 -13.96 -10.00 -8.53
CA THR A 136 -14.62 -9.11 -7.56
C THR A 136 -13.74 -7.92 -7.17
N LEU A 137 -12.43 -8.06 -7.37
CA LEU A 137 -11.42 -7.03 -7.14
C LEU A 137 -11.61 -5.85 -8.11
N GLU A 138 -11.46 -4.64 -7.59
CA GLU A 138 -11.68 -3.39 -8.32
C GLU A 138 -10.36 -2.71 -8.70
N GLU A 139 -9.31 -2.89 -7.89
CA GLU A 139 -8.00 -2.31 -8.11
C GLU A 139 -6.88 -3.32 -7.81
N LEU A 140 -5.97 -3.47 -8.78
CA LEU A 140 -4.72 -4.20 -8.66
C LEU A 140 -3.54 -3.28 -8.97
N ASP A 141 -2.73 -2.97 -7.96
CA ASP A 141 -1.51 -2.16 -8.12
C ASP A 141 -0.27 -3.06 -8.24
N LEU A 142 0.35 -3.02 -9.42
CA LEU A 142 1.59 -3.69 -9.79
C LEU A 142 2.68 -2.69 -10.21
N THR A 143 2.60 -1.45 -9.72
CA THR A 143 3.57 -0.40 -10.03
C THR A 143 4.93 -0.66 -9.38
N GLY A 144 5.99 -0.10 -9.94
CA GLY A 144 7.37 -0.37 -9.50
C GLY A 144 7.90 -1.76 -9.86
N LEU A 145 7.17 -2.53 -10.67
CA LEU A 145 7.69 -3.71 -11.35
C LEU A 145 8.36 -3.33 -12.67
N THR A 146 9.26 -4.18 -13.17
CA THR A 146 9.92 -3.94 -14.45
C THR A 146 8.96 -4.26 -15.61
N ILE A 147 8.29 -3.24 -16.15
CA ILE A 147 7.36 -3.35 -17.28
C ILE A 147 7.74 -2.30 -18.33
N SER A 148 7.91 -2.72 -19.59
CA SER A 148 8.22 -1.79 -20.69
C SER A 148 6.97 -1.07 -21.20
N ALA A 149 7.14 0.10 -21.83
CA ALA A 149 6.04 0.86 -22.41
C ALA A 149 5.19 0.04 -23.42
N LYS A 150 5.83 -0.85 -24.20
CA LYS A 150 5.14 -1.76 -25.12
C LYS A 150 4.24 -2.76 -24.39
N GLN A 151 4.63 -3.21 -23.21
CA GLN A 151 3.83 -4.12 -22.41
C GLN A 151 2.72 -3.39 -21.68
N THR A 152 2.95 -2.17 -21.21
CA THR A 152 1.91 -1.31 -20.63
C THR A 152 0.73 -1.16 -21.58
N SER A 153 0.95 -0.81 -22.85
CA SER A 153 -0.15 -0.66 -23.82
C SER A 153 -0.91 -1.97 -24.08
N LYS A 154 -0.23 -3.12 -24.01
CA LYS A 154 -0.88 -4.43 -24.09
C LYS A 154 -1.72 -4.72 -22.83
N ILE A 155 -1.27 -4.29 -21.66
CA ILE A 155 -2.04 -4.43 -20.41
C ILE A 155 -3.28 -3.53 -20.45
N ASP A 156 -3.14 -2.28 -20.90
CA ASP A 156 -4.26 -1.38 -21.07
C ASP A 156 -5.32 -1.98 -22.02
N SER A 157 -4.89 -2.62 -23.12
CA SER A 157 -5.82 -3.25 -24.06
C SER A 157 -6.50 -4.51 -23.51
N LEU A 158 -5.84 -5.28 -22.63
CA LEU A 158 -6.44 -6.46 -21.98
C LEU A 158 -7.63 -6.09 -21.09
N PHE A 159 -7.59 -4.92 -20.45
CA PHE A 159 -8.64 -4.47 -19.54
C PHE A 159 -9.53 -3.37 -20.11
N LEU A 160 -9.29 -2.92 -21.36
CA LEU A 160 -10.07 -1.87 -22.03
C LEU A 160 -11.58 -2.18 -22.04
N ASN A 161 -11.95 -3.46 -22.15
CA ASN A 161 -13.34 -3.93 -22.17
C ASN A 161 -13.83 -4.48 -20.81
N ASN A 162 -12.96 -4.56 -19.80
CA ASN A 162 -13.30 -5.06 -18.46
C ASN A 162 -13.50 -3.86 -17.53
N SER A 163 -14.75 -3.43 -17.36
CA SER A 163 -15.07 -2.18 -16.67
C SER A 163 -14.88 -2.22 -15.15
N LYS A 164 -14.61 -3.38 -14.55
CA LYS A 164 -14.59 -3.55 -13.09
C LYS A 164 -13.19 -3.56 -12.47
N LEU A 165 -12.19 -4.15 -13.12
CA LEU A 165 -10.84 -4.25 -12.57
C LEU A 165 -9.91 -3.21 -13.22
N LYS A 166 -9.41 -2.28 -12.41
CA LYS A 166 -8.36 -1.34 -12.78
C LYS A 166 -7.00 -1.92 -12.41
N CYS A 167 -6.10 -2.00 -13.38
CA CYS A 167 -4.73 -2.45 -13.17
C CYS A 167 -3.76 -1.27 -13.30
N TYR A 168 -2.93 -1.04 -12.29
CA TYR A 168 -1.88 -0.02 -12.33
C TYR A 168 -0.52 -0.67 -12.53
N VAL A 169 0.17 -0.28 -13.60
CA VAL A 169 1.48 -0.81 -14.01
C VAL A 169 2.40 0.34 -14.41
N GLY A 170 3.71 0.11 -14.35
CA GLY A 170 4.73 1.11 -14.68
C GLY A 170 5.39 1.71 -13.44
N PRO A 171 5.94 2.94 -13.50
CA PRO A 171 6.60 3.56 -12.35
C PRO A 171 5.65 3.64 -11.16
N VAL A 172 6.22 3.53 -9.95
CA VAL A 172 5.46 3.57 -8.69
C VAL A 172 4.52 4.77 -8.72
N ARG A 173 3.20 4.52 -8.62
CA ARG A 173 2.29 5.56 -8.17
C ARG A 173 2.63 5.78 -6.71
N GLN A 174 3.48 6.75 -6.44
CA GLN A 174 3.68 7.16 -5.06
C GLN A 174 2.35 7.80 -4.64
N THR A 175 1.55 7.07 -3.86
CA THR A 175 0.28 7.62 -3.40
C THR A 175 0.58 8.78 -2.47
N VAL A 176 -0.23 9.83 -2.57
CA VAL A 176 -0.10 10.99 -1.70
C VAL A 176 -0.19 10.56 -0.23
N GLU A 177 -0.98 9.53 0.06
CA GLU A 177 -1.09 8.88 1.36
C GLU A 177 0.23 8.28 1.85
N HIS A 178 0.98 7.55 1.02
CA HIS A 178 2.27 6.98 1.44
C HIS A 178 3.29 8.06 1.80
N PHE A 179 3.33 9.13 1.00
CA PHE A 179 4.16 10.29 1.31
C PHE A 179 3.69 11.05 2.54
N THR A 180 2.38 11.11 2.74
CA THR A 180 1.78 11.71 3.93
C THR A 180 2.22 10.93 5.15
N ASN A 181 2.05 9.61 5.17
CA ASN A 181 2.43 8.77 6.31
C ASN A 181 3.93 8.84 6.61
N TYR A 182 4.78 8.83 5.58
CA TYR A 182 6.22 9.04 5.76
C TYR A 182 6.53 10.41 6.39
N LEU A 183 5.91 11.49 5.88
CA LEU A 183 6.09 12.83 6.45
C LEU A 183 5.57 12.93 7.88
N LEU A 184 4.40 12.36 8.17
CA LEU A 184 3.81 12.35 9.51
C LEU A 184 4.74 11.62 10.49
N ASN A 185 5.31 10.48 10.10
CA ASN A 185 6.29 9.77 10.94
C ASN A 185 7.54 10.61 11.21
N LEU A 186 8.09 11.31 10.21
CA LEU A 186 9.22 12.21 10.42
C LEU A 186 8.88 13.37 11.37
N ILE A 187 7.66 13.91 11.29
CA ILE A 187 7.17 14.94 12.22
C ILE A 187 7.10 14.38 13.65
N HIS A 188 6.58 13.16 13.83
CA HIS A 188 6.49 12.50 15.15
C HIS A 188 7.87 12.26 15.75
N ILE A 189 8.80 11.66 14.99
CA ILE A 189 10.19 11.44 15.44
C ILE A 189 10.82 12.78 15.87
N TYR A 190 10.62 13.84 15.08
CA TYR A 190 11.13 15.17 15.44
C TYR A 190 10.51 15.71 16.73
N CYS A 191 9.20 15.59 16.93
CA CYS A 191 8.53 15.98 18.18
C CYS A 191 9.09 15.23 19.39
N GLU A 192 9.27 13.92 19.27
CA GLU A 192 9.79 13.05 20.33
C GLU A 192 11.24 13.38 20.68
N GLU A 193 12.12 13.48 19.68
CA GLU A 193 13.55 13.77 19.89
C GLU A 193 13.79 15.15 20.50
N ASN A 194 12.91 16.12 20.24
CA ASN A 194 13.05 17.50 20.69
C ASN A 194 12.14 17.87 21.88
N ALA A 195 11.29 16.94 22.33
CA ALA A 195 10.30 17.16 23.39
C ALA A 195 9.41 18.41 23.16
N ILE A 196 8.93 18.60 21.93
CA ILE A 196 8.06 19.71 21.53
C ILE A 196 6.68 19.22 21.10
N ALA A 197 5.64 20.04 21.28
CA ALA A 197 4.31 19.69 20.80
C ALA A 197 4.17 19.98 19.30
N LEU A 198 3.29 19.21 18.63
CA LEU A 198 2.97 19.40 17.22
C LEU A 198 2.44 20.82 16.92
N SER A 199 1.68 21.40 17.86
CA SER A 199 1.22 22.79 17.79
C SER A 199 2.36 23.79 17.80
N ASP A 200 3.47 23.51 18.49
CA ASP A 200 4.60 24.44 18.56
C ASP A 200 5.38 24.52 17.23
N ILE A 201 5.30 23.46 16.43
CA ILE A 201 5.89 23.42 15.08
C ILE A 201 5.07 24.26 14.10
N PHE A 202 3.75 24.04 14.06
CA PHE A 202 2.89 24.53 12.98
C PHE A 202 1.99 25.70 13.37
N ASN A 203 1.77 25.93 14.66
CA ASN A 203 1.01 27.04 15.20
C ASN A 203 1.69 27.64 16.45
N PRO A 204 2.95 28.10 16.34
CA PRO A 204 3.68 28.64 17.49
C PRO A 204 2.93 29.84 18.07
N HIS A 205 2.79 29.87 19.40
CA HIS A 205 2.01 30.88 20.12
C HIS A 205 2.44 32.33 19.81
N GLU A 206 1.70 33.03 18.96
CA GLU A 206 1.75 34.48 18.83
C GLU A 206 0.68 35.12 19.71
N GLY A 207 0.89 35.08 21.04
CA GLY A 207 0.16 35.89 22.03
C GLY A 207 -1.31 35.51 22.30
N ALA A 208 -1.66 35.39 23.59
CA ALA A 208 -2.98 35.46 24.24
C ALA A 208 -4.24 34.85 23.56
N ARG A 209 -4.12 34.02 22.53
CA ARG A 209 -5.22 33.29 21.88
C ARG A 209 -5.00 31.80 22.02
N THR A 210 -6.09 31.07 22.26
CA THR A 210 -6.12 29.61 22.25
C THR A 210 -5.62 29.10 20.90
N PRO A 211 -4.62 28.21 20.86
CA PRO A 211 -4.09 27.70 19.60
C PRO A 211 -5.20 26.96 18.84
N THR A 212 -5.46 27.39 17.61
CA THR A 212 -6.43 26.73 16.74
C THR A 212 -5.89 25.37 16.31
N SER A 213 -6.76 24.36 16.28
CA SER A 213 -6.44 23.04 15.73
C SER A 213 -6.41 23.03 14.19
N ILE A 214 -6.61 24.18 13.55
CA ILE A 214 -6.58 24.36 12.10
C ILE A 214 -5.42 25.30 11.78
N ILE A 215 -4.61 24.90 10.80
CA ILE A 215 -3.46 25.64 10.27
C ILE A 215 -3.61 25.85 8.76
N THR A 216 -2.95 26.87 8.22
CA THR A 216 -2.86 27.08 6.77
C THR A 216 -1.76 26.24 6.13
N TYR A 217 -1.81 26.06 4.82
CA TYR A 217 -0.73 25.44 4.06
C TYR A 217 0.61 26.16 4.24
N GLU A 218 0.58 27.48 4.38
CA GLU A 218 1.78 28.28 4.62
C GLU A 218 2.36 28.00 6.00
N GLN A 219 1.52 27.92 7.04
CA GLN A 219 1.92 27.53 8.38
C GLN A 219 2.53 26.12 8.41
N PHE A 220 1.92 25.16 7.72
CA PHE A 220 2.45 23.81 7.59
C PHE A 220 3.84 23.79 6.96
N ARG A 221 4.01 24.46 5.81
CA ARG A 221 5.31 24.59 5.12
C ARG A 221 6.37 25.27 5.99
N ASN A 222 6.00 26.37 6.64
CA ASN A 222 6.93 27.12 7.50
C ASN A 222 7.35 26.30 8.71
N GLY A 223 6.45 25.52 9.30
CA GLY A 223 6.77 24.59 10.39
C GLY A 223 7.79 23.53 9.98
N LEU A 224 7.56 22.84 8.86
CA LEU A 224 8.52 21.87 8.31
C LEU A 224 9.88 22.50 8.04
N ARG A 225 9.91 23.71 7.47
CA ARG A 225 11.15 24.43 7.14
C ARG A 225 11.92 24.84 8.40
N LYS A 226 11.22 25.36 9.42
CA LYS A 226 11.83 25.74 10.72
C LYS A 226 12.39 24.52 11.45
N ALA A 227 11.63 23.42 11.46
CA ALA A 227 12.02 22.15 12.05
C ALA A 227 13.13 21.42 11.28
N LYS A 228 13.45 21.86 10.05
CA LYS A 228 14.44 21.22 9.15
C LYS A 228 14.16 19.72 8.93
N ILE A 229 12.88 19.33 8.88
CA ILE A 229 12.48 17.95 8.65
C ILE A 229 12.92 17.51 7.24
N PRO A 230 13.75 16.46 7.09
CA PRO A 230 14.35 16.09 5.80
C PRO A 230 13.35 15.36 4.91
N PHE A 231 12.52 16.12 4.20
CA PHE A 231 11.49 15.59 3.29
C PHE A 231 11.55 16.23 1.89
N PRO A 232 11.33 15.46 0.79
CA PRO A 232 11.35 16.02 -0.56
C PRO A 232 10.23 17.04 -0.81
N ILE A 233 10.60 18.28 -1.16
CA ILE A 233 9.67 19.40 -1.36
C ILE A 233 8.62 19.13 -2.44
N ALA A 234 8.97 18.33 -3.47
CA ALA A 234 8.12 18.05 -4.63
C ALA A 234 6.77 17.41 -4.27
N HIS A 235 6.63 16.78 -3.11
CA HIS A 235 5.39 16.10 -2.70
C HIS A 235 4.56 16.88 -1.66
N ILE A 236 5.07 18.01 -1.14
CA ILE A 236 4.42 18.76 -0.06
C ILE A 236 3.06 19.33 -0.50
N ASP A 237 2.94 19.82 -1.74
CA ASP A 237 1.67 20.36 -2.26
C ASP A 237 0.55 19.33 -2.26
N ASP A 238 0.85 18.12 -2.71
CA ASP A 238 -0.14 17.06 -2.79
C ASP A 238 -0.49 16.56 -1.40
N ILE A 239 0.48 16.41 -0.50
CA ILE A 239 0.26 16.02 0.91
C ILE A 239 -0.64 17.02 1.62
N MET A 240 -0.42 18.33 1.43
CA MET A 240 -1.26 19.36 2.05
C MET A 240 -2.72 19.28 1.56
N LYS A 241 -2.92 19.07 0.25
CA LYS A 241 -4.27 18.82 -0.32
C LYS A 241 -4.91 17.58 0.26
N TYR A 242 -4.12 16.52 0.46
CA TYR A 242 -4.60 15.27 1.03
C TYR A 242 -4.95 15.38 2.51
N LEU A 243 -4.13 16.05 3.33
CA LEU A 243 -4.38 16.32 4.75
C LEU A 243 -5.51 17.33 4.99
N GLY A 244 -5.75 18.22 4.02
CA GLY A 244 -6.75 19.27 4.05
C GLY A 244 -8.10 18.91 3.40
N ARG A 245 -8.25 17.71 2.83
CA ARG A 245 -9.42 17.32 2.02
C ARG A 245 -10.78 17.45 2.71
N ASP A 246 -10.79 17.37 4.04
CA ASP A 246 -12.00 17.44 4.88
C ASP A 246 -12.18 18.83 5.53
N ASN A 247 -11.37 19.82 5.16
CA ASN A 247 -11.40 21.19 5.68
C ASN A 247 -11.65 22.20 4.54
N GLU A 248 -11.79 23.48 4.90
CA GLU A 248 -11.86 24.57 3.90
C GLU A 248 -10.58 24.62 3.04
N PRO A 249 -10.67 25.07 1.78
CA PRO A 249 -9.52 25.14 0.89
C PRO A 249 -8.32 25.88 1.49
N GLY A 250 -7.16 25.23 1.48
CA GLY A 250 -5.91 25.78 2.02
C GLY A 250 -5.72 25.60 3.53
N GLN A 251 -6.60 24.83 4.18
CA GLN A 251 -6.52 24.50 5.61
C GLN A 251 -6.18 23.04 5.87
N ILE A 252 -5.46 22.78 6.96
CA ILE A 252 -5.13 21.46 7.48
C ILE A 252 -5.51 21.43 8.95
N SER A 253 -6.17 20.37 9.40
CA SER A 253 -6.41 20.14 10.81
C SER A 253 -5.17 19.49 11.44
N LEU A 254 -4.67 20.01 12.57
CA LEU A 254 -3.63 19.35 13.35
C LEU A 254 -4.06 17.93 13.80
N ARG A 255 -5.37 17.65 13.85
CA ARG A 255 -5.88 16.30 14.11
C ARG A 255 -5.60 15.32 12.96
N SER A 256 -5.53 15.79 11.71
CA SER A 256 -5.12 14.93 10.59
C SER A 256 -3.61 14.67 10.54
N ILE A 257 -2.84 15.31 11.45
CA ILE A 257 -1.39 15.14 11.61
C ILE A 257 -1.07 14.28 12.87
N ASN A 258 -1.97 14.24 13.85
CA ASN A 258 -1.78 13.47 15.08
C ASN A 258 -2.11 11.99 14.86
N ILE A 259 -1.16 11.09 15.12
CA ILE A 259 -1.37 9.62 15.06
C ILE A 259 -1.78 9.08 16.46
N GLY A 260 -2.29 9.96 17.34
CA GLY A 260 -2.73 9.65 18.70
C GLY A 260 -4.10 10.21 19.02
#